data_AF-A0A6L9ZZ35-F1
#
_entry.id   AF-A0A6L9ZZ35-F1
#
_cell.length_a   1.000
_cell.length_b   1.000
_cell.length_c   1.000
_cell.angle_alpha   90.00
_cell.angle_beta   90.00
_cell.angle_gamma   90.00
#
_symmetry.space_group_name_H-M   'P 1'
#
loop_
_entity.id
_entity.type
_entity.pdbx_description
1 polymer ?
#
loop_
_entity_poly.entity_id
_entity_poly.type
_entity_poly.pdbx_seq_one_letter_code
_entity_poly.pdbx_strand_id
1 'polypeptide(L)'
;MVLTTNLTLTRSEMIKKLTKEYSHSFPSQPIFVETGAGVSTLGMAEVGKEFNAKVYSCDRNPEKIDELIARTKGKLDNVEIIIGDSIEILEEIVKKHGEIHFAHLDSGASAMLTFREFLTLQDYIKPGTGILVDNAALPEEKEVLTEVRKGKILVPYLLASSQWDVQAHPKAGGSMVSATLHQEGNFAEFDYEYPEYVDKWPSYFDENL
;
A
#
# COMPACT_ATOMS: atom_id res chain seq x y z
N MET A 1 14.12 12.18 0.06
CA MET A 1 14.94 11.10 0.66
C MET A 1 14.04 10.07 1.33
N VAL A 2 13.90 8.89 0.74
CA VAL A 2 13.16 7.76 1.33
C VAL A 2 13.76 7.38 2.70
N LEU A 3 13.02 7.61 3.79
CA LEU A 3 13.46 7.25 5.14
C LEU A 3 13.49 5.73 5.28
N THR A 4 14.70 5.16 5.34
CA THR A 4 14.91 3.73 5.56
C THR A 4 14.90 3.41 7.05
N THR A 5 13.94 2.58 7.49
CA THR A 5 13.95 2.03 8.85
C THR A 5 14.78 0.75 8.91
N ASN A 6 15.68 0.63 9.91
CA ASN A 6 16.66 -0.45 10.01
C ASN A 6 16.14 -1.76 10.64
N LEU A 7 14.83 -1.88 10.87
CA LEU A 7 14.21 -3.05 11.49
C LEU A 7 13.71 -4.03 10.43
N THR A 8 14.14 -5.29 10.50
CA THR A 8 13.57 -6.39 9.70
C THR A 8 12.21 -6.75 10.27
N LEU A 9 11.15 -6.45 9.52
CA LEU A 9 9.76 -6.74 9.90
C LEU A 9 9.16 -7.77 8.93
N THR A 10 8.38 -8.70 9.45
CA THR A 10 7.49 -9.53 8.63
C THR A 10 6.36 -8.67 8.05
N ARG A 11 5.66 -9.19 7.02
CA ARG A 11 4.48 -8.52 6.43
C ARG A 11 3.44 -8.15 7.49
N SER A 12 3.13 -9.11 8.37
CA SER A 12 2.14 -8.92 9.44
C SER A 12 2.59 -7.90 10.48
N GLU A 13 3.87 -7.83 10.82
CA GLU A 13 4.40 -6.81 11.73
C GLU A 13 4.35 -5.42 11.09
N MET A 14 4.61 -5.32 9.78
CA MET A 14 4.47 -4.06 9.05
C MET A 14 3.01 -3.59 9.04
N ILE A 15 2.06 -4.47 8.71
CA ILE A 15 0.62 -4.16 8.75
C ILE A 15 0.22 -3.63 10.14
N LYS A 16 0.65 -4.30 11.22
CA LYS A 16 0.39 -3.86 12.60
C LYS A 16 1.00 -2.50 12.92
N LYS A 17 2.24 -2.28 12.53
CA LYS A 17 2.94 -1.02 12.77
C LYS A 17 2.20 0.14 12.09
N LEU A 18 1.94 0.01 10.79
CA LEU A 18 1.34 1.07 9.99
C LEU A 18 -0.10 1.35 10.39
N THR A 19 -0.92 0.31 10.62
CA THR A 19 -2.30 0.51 11.10
C THR A 19 -2.35 1.23 12.45
N LYS A 20 -1.39 0.98 13.35
CA LYS A 20 -1.28 1.73 14.61
C LYS A 20 -0.88 3.18 14.39
N GLU A 21 0.12 3.44 13.55
CA GLU A 21 0.55 4.80 13.21
C GLU A 21 -0.60 5.62 12.62
N TYR A 22 -1.44 5.00 11.78
CA TYR A 22 -2.55 5.68 11.11
C TYR A 22 -3.86 5.68 11.90
N SER A 23 -3.95 4.92 12.99
CA SER A 23 -5.20 4.68 13.72
C SER A 23 -5.90 5.92 14.27
N HIS A 24 -5.19 7.03 14.44
CA HIS A 24 -5.73 8.29 14.97
C HIS A 24 -6.83 8.89 14.08
N SER A 25 -6.90 8.51 12.81
CA SER A 25 -7.89 8.98 11.83
C SER A 25 -9.07 8.01 11.64
N PHE A 26 -9.02 6.81 12.22
CA PHE A 26 -10.00 5.78 11.94
C PHE A 26 -11.35 6.06 12.62
N PRO A 27 -12.49 5.80 11.94
CA PRO A 27 -13.80 5.81 12.57
C PRO A 27 -13.94 4.61 13.52
N SER A 28 -15.09 4.51 14.21
CA SER A 28 -15.38 3.40 15.14
C SER A 28 -15.38 2.00 14.51
N GLN A 29 -15.54 1.93 13.19
CA GLN A 29 -15.45 0.72 12.40
C GLN A 29 -14.76 1.04 11.07
N PRO A 30 -13.42 1.01 11.02
CA PRO A 30 -12.68 1.25 9.79
C PRO A 30 -12.86 0.09 8.80
N ILE A 31 -12.62 0.40 7.53
CA ILE A 31 -12.67 -0.56 6.42
C ILE A 31 -11.25 -0.86 5.96
N PHE A 32 -10.82 -2.10 6.11
CA PHE A 32 -9.52 -2.57 5.67
C PHE A 32 -9.67 -3.53 4.50
N VAL A 33 -8.82 -3.38 3.49
CA VAL A 33 -8.83 -4.22 2.29
C VAL A 33 -7.44 -4.81 2.04
N GLU A 34 -7.40 -6.05 1.58
CA GLU A 34 -6.20 -6.73 1.09
C GLU A 34 -6.47 -7.33 -0.28
N THR A 35 -5.56 -7.10 -1.23
CA THR A 35 -5.54 -7.84 -2.50
C THR A 35 -4.46 -8.91 -2.40
N GLY A 36 -4.78 -10.17 -2.71
CA GLY A 36 -3.87 -11.31 -2.55
C GLY A 36 -3.89 -11.89 -1.14
N ALA A 37 -4.88 -12.74 -0.85
CA ALA A 37 -4.97 -13.41 0.44
C ALA A 37 -3.80 -14.39 0.65
N GLY A 38 -3.17 -14.38 1.83
CA GLY A 38 -2.01 -15.21 2.15
C GLY A 38 -1.65 -15.19 3.62
N VAL A 39 -0.37 -15.37 3.94
CA VAL A 39 0.11 -15.32 5.33
C VAL A 39 -0.09 -13.92 5.94
N SER A 40 0.02 -12.86 5.13
CA SER A 40 -0.27 -11.46 5.53
C SER A 40 -1.71 -11.26 6.01
N THR A 41 -2.66 -12.05 5.50
CA THR A 41 -4.08 -12.01 5.92
C THR A 41 -4.25 -12.29 7.41
N LEU A 42 -3.33 -13.02 8.04
CA LEU A 42 -3.31 -13.18 9.50
C LEU A 42 -3.03 -11.84 10.21
N GLY A 43 -2.12 -11.03 9.68
CA GLY A 43 -1.86 -9.67 10.16
C GLY A 43 -3.10 -8.79 10.01
N MET A 44 -3.77 -8.85 8.86
CA MET A 44 -5.04 -8.16 8.61
C MET A 44 -6.15 -8.59 9.58
N ALA A 45 -6.27 -9.90 9.84
CA ALA A 45 -7.24 -10.44 10.79
C ALA A 45 -7.00 -9.93 12.22
N GLU A 46 -5.73 -9.89 12.64
CA GLU A 46 -5.34 -9.41 13.97
C GLU A 46 -5.64 -7.92 14.16
N VAL A 47 -5.24 -7.06 13.22
CA VAL A 47 -5.55 -5.62 13.29
C VAL A 47 -7.04 -5.36 13.12
N GLY A 48 -7.76 -6.20 12.38
CA GLY A 48 -9.21 -6.13 12.27
C GLY A 48 -9.92 -6.33 13.60
N LYS A 49 -9.46 -7.28 14.42
CA LYS A 49 -9.99 -7.47 15.78
C LYS A 49 -9.60 -6.31 16.69
N GLU A 50 -8.36 -5.85 16.60
CA GLU A 50 -7.83 -4.76 17.44
C GLU A 50 -8.59 -3.45 17.24
N PHE A 51 -8.90 -3.10 15.98
CA PHE A 51 -9.57 -1.84 15.63
C PHE A 51 -11.08 -1.99 15.36
N ASN A 52 -11.69 -3.15 15.67
CA ASN A 52 -13.08 -3.45 15.31
C ASN A 52 -13.39 -3.15 13.81
N ALA A 53 -12.41 -3.42 12.95
CA ALA A 53 -12.48 -3.12 11.53
C ALA A 53 -13.30 -4.17 10.77
N LYS A 54 -13.96 -3.73 9.70
CA LYS A 54 -14.45 -4.65 8.68
C LYS A 54 -13.31 -4.95 7.71
N VAL A 55 -12.85 -6.20 7.70
CA VAL A 55 -11.70 -6.62 6.88
C VAL A 55 -12.17 -7.44 5.68
N TYR A 56 -11.69 -7.05 4.51
CA TYR A 56 -11.85 -7.76 3.25
C TYR A 56 -10.50 -8.26 2.75
N SER A 57 -10.46 -9.48 2.23
CA SER A 57 -9.28 -9.99 1.53
C SER A 57 -9.74 -10.73 0.28
N CYS A 58 -9.11 -10.49 -0.87
CA CYS A 58 -9.51 -11.13 -2.12
C CYS A 58 -8.37 -11.89 -2.80
N ASP A 59 -8.70 -13.01 -3.44
CA ASP A 59 -7.75 -13.78 -4.26
C ASP A 59 -8.50 -14.49 -5.40
N ARG A 60 -7.83 -14.72 -6.54
CA ARG A 60 -8.43 -15.46 -7.68
C ARG A 60 -8.31 -16.97 -7.52
N ASN A 61 -7.41 -17.45 -6.65
CA ASN A 61 -7.10 -18.87 -6.53
C ASN A 61 -7.88 -19.53 -5.38
N PRO A 62 -8.99 -20.25 -5.67
CA PRO A 62 -9.79 -20.90 -4.63
C PRO A 62 -9.01 -21.96 -3.86
N GLU A 63 -8.12 -22.72 -4.50
CA GLU A 63 -7.35 -23.79 -3.84
C GLU A 63 -6.40 -23.23 -2.79
N LYS A 64 -5.76 -22.09 -3.10
CA LYS A 64 -4.90 -21.34 -2.16
C LYS A 64 -5.71 -20.85 -0.96
N ILE A 65 -6.93 -20.35 -1.18
CA ILE A 65 -7.82 -19.90 -0.10
C ILE A 65 -8.24 -21.07 0.80
N ASP A 66 -8.65 -22.19 0.21
CA ASP A 66 -9.05 -23.38 0.96
C ASP A 66 -7.90 -23.89 1.84
N GLU A 67 -6.69 -23.93 1.28
CA GLU A 67 -5.48 -24.28 2.02
C GLU A 67 -5.18 -23.29 3.16
N LEU A 68 -5.29 -21.99 2.89
CA LEU A 68 -5.09 -20.94 3.90
C LEU A 68 -6.08 -21.10 5.06
N ILE A 69 -7.37 -21.28 4.77
CA ILE A 69 -8.41 -21.48 5.79
C ILE A 69 -8.14 -22.75 6.60
N ALA A 70 -7.84 -23.87 5.94
CA ALA A 70 -7.55 -25.14 6.60
C ALA A 70 -6.34 -25.05 7.55
N ARG A 71 -5.28 -24.34 7.14
CA ARG A 71 -4.05 -24.18 7.94
C ARG A 71 -4.21 -23.19 9.09
N THR A 72 -5.05 -22.17 8.94
CA THR A 72 -5.20 -21.08 9.92
C THR A 72 -6.21 -21.39 11.03
N LYS A 73 -7.08 -22.41 10.87
CA LYS A 73 -7.95 -22.95 11.93
C LYS A 73 -8.79 -21.88 12.66
N GLY A 74 -9.56 -21.09 11.90
CA GLY A 74 -10.48 -20.08 12.46
C GLY A 74 -9.82 -18.74 12.84
N LYS A 75 -8.52 -18.58 12.59
CA LYS A 75 -7.85 -17.28 12.83
C LYS A 75 -8.33 -16.17 11.88
N LEU A 76 -9.01 -16.53 10.79
CA LEU A 76 -9.51 -15.62 9.76
C LEU A 76 -11.03 -15.37 9.86
N ASP A 77 -11.70 -15.80 10.93
CA ASP A 77 -13.18 -15.72 11.05
C ASP A 77 -13.74 -14.29 10.97
N ASN A 78 -12.91 -13.27 11.22
CA ASN A 78 -13.29 -11.87 11.11
C ASN A 78 -12.89 -11.21 9.78
N VAL A 79 -12.36 -11.99 8.84
CA VAL A 79 -11.99 -11.53 7.49
C VAL A 79 -13.00 -12.07 6.49
N GLU A 80 -13.60 -11.18 5.70
CA GLU A 80 -14.44 -11.55 4.58
C GLU A 80 -13.54 -11.86 3.37
N ILE A 81 -13.28 -13.16 3.15
CA ILE A 81 -12.49 -13.63 2.02
C ILE A 81 -13.39 -13.78 0.79
N ILE A 82 -13.06 -13.09 -0.30
CA ILE A 82 -13.84 -13.09 -1.54
C ILE A 82 -12.99 -13.64 -2.69
N ILE A 83 -13.48 -14.69 -3.36
CA ILE A 83 -12.78 -15.31 -4.48
C ILE A 83 -13.21 -14.62 -5.79
N GLY A 84 -12.26 -14.00 -6.50
CA GLY A 84 -12.55 -13.32 -7.76
C GLY A 84 -11.49 -12.31 -8.21
N ASP A 85 -11.83 -11.53 -9.24
CA ASP A 85 -10.98 -10.44 -9.75
C ASP A 85 -10.86 -9.33 -8.71
N SER A 86 -9.64 -8.93 -8.36
CA SER A 86 -9.41 -7.91 -7.34
C SER A 86 -10.00 -6.55 -7.69
N ILE A 87 -10.04 -6.18 -8.98
CA ILE A 87 -10.60 -4.88 -9.40
C ILE A 87 -12.12 -4.87 -9.16
N GLU A 88 -12.82 -5.91 -9.63
CA GLU A 88 -14.28 -6.02 -9.48
C GLU A 88 -14.68 -6.05 -8.00
N ILE A 89 -13.95 -6.82 -7.19
CA ILE A 89 -14.21 -6.92 -5.75
C ILE A 89 -13.96 -5.58 -5.04
N LEU A 90 -12.88 -4.88 -5.38
CA LEU A 90 -12.62 -3.56 -4.81
C LEU A 90 -13.71 -2.55 -5.19
N GLU A 91 -14.20 -2.56 -6.44
CA GLU A 91 -15.34 -1.73 -6.88
C GLU A 91 -16.60 -1.99 -6.06
N GLU A 92 -16.91 -3.26 -5.77
CA GLU A 92 -18.05 -3.62 -4.92
C GLU A 92 -17.87 -3.14 -3.47
N ILE A 93 -16.68 -3.30 -2.90
CA ILE A 93 -16.36 -2.88 -1.53
C ILE A 93 -16.50 -1.35 -1.40
N VAL A 94 -15.89 -0.58 -2.31
CA VAL A 94 -15.95 0.89 -2.24
C VAL A 94 -17.35 1.42 -2.52
N LYS A 95 -18.12 0.77 -3.40
CA LYS A 95 -19.54 1.11 -3.60
C LYS A 95 -20.39 0.86 -2.35
N LYS A 96 -20.05 -0.17 -1.56
CA LYS A 96 -20.75 -0.54 -0.34
C LYS A 96 -20.44 0.40 0.83
N HIS A 97 -19.18 0.81 0.99
CA HIS A 97 -18.73 1.53 2.19
C HIS A 97 -18.44 3.01 1.96
N GLY A 98 -18.16 3.43 0.72
CA GLY A 98 -17.86 4.81 0.35
C GLY A 98 -16.49 5.33 0.77
N GLU A 99 -15.75 4.61 1.63
CA GLU A 99 -14.40 4.99 2.09
C GLU A 99 -13.57 3.74 2.46
N ILE A 100 -12.25 3.85 2.35
CA ILE A 100 -11.29 2.87 2.87
C ILE A 100 -10.30 3.54 3.81
N HIS A 101 -9.77 2.78 4.77
CA HIS A 101 -8.93 3.32 5.84
C HIS A 101 -7.53 2.68 5.87
N PHE A 102 -7.43 1.45 5.35
CA PHE A 102 -6.15 0.80 5.11
C PHE A 102 -6.27 -0.16 3.92
N ALA A 103 -5.30 -0.13 3.01
CA ALA A 103 -5.21 -1.08 1.90
C ALA A 103 -3.84 -1.76 1.85
N HIS A 104 -3.83 -3.08 1.80
CA HIS A 104 -2.65 -3.89 1.51
C HIS A 104 -2.75 -4.44 0.08
N LEU A 105 -1.90 -3.96 -0.84
CA LEU A 105 -1.93 -4.32 -2.25
C LEU A 105 -0.88 -5.42 -2.55
N ASP A 106 -1.32 -6.67 -2.65
CA ASP A 106 -0.46 -7.86 -2.83
C ASP A 106 -1.02 -8.91 -3.81
N SER A 107 -2.00 -8.61 -4.67
CA SER A 107 -2.67 -9.62 -5.52
C SER A 107 -1.74 -10.47 -6.39
N GLY A 108 -1.08 -9.85 -7.36
CA GLY A 108 -0.33 -10.52 -8.42
C GLY A 108 0.93 -9.75 -8.79
N ALA A 109 1.88 -10.44 -9.43
CA ALA A 109 3.19 -9.88 -9.75
C ALA A 109 3.17 -8.89 -10.94
N SER A 110 2.32 -7.87 -10.89
CA SER A 110 2.09 -6.93 -11.99
C SER A 110 1.98 -5.49 -11.51
N ALA A 111 2.89 -4.63 -12.00
CA ALA A 111 2.88 -3.19 -11.76
C ALA A 111 1.54 -2.54 -12.14
N MET A 112 1.00 -2.94 -13.29
CA MET A 112 -0.24 -2.37 -13.83
C MET A 112 -1.46 -2.84 -13.04
N LEU A 113 -1.46 -4.09 -12.55
CA LEU A 113 -2.56 -4.58 -11.71
C LEU A 113 -2.59 -3.81 -10.39
N THR A 114 -1.47 -3.71 -9.69
CA THR A 114 -1.36 -2.94 -8.44
C THR A 114 -1.75 -1.48 -8.64
N PHE A 115 -1.34 -0.86 -9.76
CA PHE A 115 -1.76 0.51 -10.06
C PHE A 115 -3.27 0.62 -10.33
N ARG A 116 -3.87 -0.32 -11.06
CA ARG A 116 -5.33 -0.35 -11.27
C ARG A 116 -6.10 -0.56 -9.96
N GLU A 117 -5.61 -1.42 -9.07
CA GLU A 117 -6.20 -1.62 -7.74
C GLU A 117 -6.20 -0.30 -6.94
N PHE A 118 -5.08 0.41 -6.96
CA PHE A 118 -5.02 1.74 -6.36
C PHE A 118 -6.00 2.73 -7.01
N LEU A 119 -6.08 2.78 -8.35
CA LEU A 119 -7.00 3.68 -9.05
C LEU A 119 -8.47 3.40 -8.71
N THR A 120 -8.85 2.14 -8.50
CA THR A 120 -10.20 1.76 -8.04
C THR A 120 -10.50 2.33 -6.65
N LEU A 121 -9.47 2.47 -5.81
CA LEU A 121 -9.60 2.95 -4.44
C LEU A 121 -9.49 4.48 -4.32
N GLN A 122 -8.78 5.16 -5.24
CA GLN A 122 -8.27 6.51 -5.03
C GLN A 122 -9.31 7.54 -4.60
N ASP A 123 -10.53 7.49 -5.18
CA ASP A 123 -11.59 8.46 -4.89
C ASP A 123 -12.24 8.23 -3.51
N TYR A 124 -11.96 7.08 -2.91
CA TYR A 124 -12.47 6.60 -1.62
C TYR A 124 -11.41 6.64 -0.51
N ILE A 125 -10.20 7.11 -0.83
CA ILE A 125 -9.12 7.35 0.13
C ILE A 125 -9.31 8.74 0.74
N LYS A 126 -9.31 8.81 2.07
CA LYS A 126 -9.35 10.08 2.82
C LYS A 126 -8.02 10.36 3.51
N PRO A 127 -7.73 11.62 3.92
CA PRO A 127 -6.59 11.92 4.76
C PRO A 127 -6.51 10.98 5.97
N GLY A 128 -5.32 10.43 6.24
CA GLY A 128 -5.05 9.43 7.25
C GLY A 128 -5.20 7.98 6.78
N THR A 129 -5.64 7.74 5.54
CA THR A 129 -5.69 6.39 4.96
C THR A 129 -4.29 5.88 4.65
N GLY A 130 -3.99 4.66 5.09
CA GLY A 130 -2.73 3.99 4.79
C GLY A 130 -2.81 3.05 3.59
N ILE A 131 -1.82 3.11 2.72
CA ILE A 131 -1.60 2.17 1.63
C ILE A 131 -0.29 1.44 1.88
N LEU A 132 -0.29 0.11 1.79
CA LEU A 132 0.91 -0.73 1.85
C LEU A 132 1.00 -1.53 0.54
N VAL A 133 2.11 -1.36 -0.17
CA VAL A 133 2.42 -2.09 -1.41
C VAL A 133 3.48 -3.13 -1.11
N ASP A 134 3.14 -4.40 -1.31
CA ASP A 134 4.08 -5.50 -1.09
C ASP A 134 4.93 -5.80 -2.33
N ASN A 135 6.14 -6.31 -2.11
CA ASN A 135 7.16 -6.54 -3.13
C ASN A 135 7.34 -5.31 -4.04
N ALA A 136 7.38 -4.13 -3.44
CA ALA A 136 7.43 -2.86 -4.16
C ALA A 136 8.84 -2.58 -4.68
N ALA A 137 8.96 -2.22 -5.95
CA ALA A 137 10.23 -1.76 -6.50
C ALA A 137 10.62 -0.42 -5.85
N LEU A 138 11.79 -0.36 -5.23
CA LEU A 138 12.29 0.83 -4.56
C LEU A 138 13.13 1.69 -5.52
N PRO A 139 12.93 3.01 -5.57
CA PRO A 139 13.88 3.92 -6.20
C PRO A 139 15.21 3.81 -5.44
N GLU A 140 16.32 3.69 -6.16
CA GLU A 140 17.71 3.76 -5.63
C GLU A 140 18.32 2.51 -4.97
N GLU A 141 17.53 1.49 -4.61
CA GLU A 141 18.12 0.22 -4.13
C GLU A 141 18.61 -0.63 -5.32
N LYS A 142 19.94 -0.72 -5.47
CA LYS A 142 20.60 -1.68 -6.40
C LYS A 142 20.46 -3.13 -5.93
N GLU A 143 20.21 -3.35 -4.64
CA GLU A 143 20.04 -4.68 -4.10
C GLU A 143 18.56 -5.05 -4.15
N VAL A 144 18.28 -6.13 -4.87
CA VAL A 144 16.97 -6.78 -5.00
C VAL A 144 15.97 -6.00 -5.85
N LEU A 145 16.25 -5.94 -7.16
CA LEU A 145 15.17 -6.04 -8.13
C LEU A 145 14.46 -7.38 -7.86
N THR A 146 13.40 -7.37 -7.05
CA THR A 146 12.45 -8.48 -7.08
C THR A 146 11.99 -8.59 -8.54
N GLU A 147 11.85 -9.81 -9.07
CA GLU A 147 11.32 -9.98 -10.45
C GLU A 147 9.92 -9.35 -10.61
N VAL A 148 9.29 -9.05 -9.48
CA VAL A 148 7.92 -8.59 -9.29
C VAL A 148 7.87 -7.06 -9.16
N ARG A 149 7.46 -6.38 -10.22
CA ARG A 149 7.50 -4.90 -10.33
C ARG A 149 6.25 -4.18 -9.76
N LYS A 150 5.57 -4.67 -8.71
CA LYS A 150 4.25 -4.14 -8.26
C LYS A 150 4.24 -2.62 -8.03
N GLY A 151 5.29 -2.09 -7.40
CA GLY A 151 5.43 -0.65 -7.13
C GLY A 151 5.89 0.24 -8.29
N LYS A 152 6.27 -0.31 -9.45
CA LYS A 152 7.02 0.45 -10.49
C LYS A 152 6.23 1.61 -11.12
N ILE A 153 4.90 1.57 -11.08
CA ILE A 153 4.03 2.65 -11.59
C ILE A 153 3.44 3.45 -10.44
N LEU A 154 2.89 2.75 -9.43
CA LEU A 154 2.22 3.37 -8.30
C LEU A 154 3.16 4.23 -7.45
N VAL A 155 4.39 3.77 -7.17
CA VAL A 155 5.30 4.51 -6.28
C VAL A 155 5.71 5.86 -6.90
N PRO A 156 6.14 5.96 -8.18
CA PRO A 156 6.35 7.26 -8.82
C PRO A 156 5.11 8.16 -8.84
N TYR A 157 3.92 7.59 -9.04
CA TYR A 157 2.67 8.34 -9.00
C TYR A 157 2.44 8.99 -7.63
N LEU A 158 2.68 8.25 -6.54
CA LEU A 158 2.53 8.76 -5.18
C LEU A 158 3.58 9.82 -4.85
N LEU A 159 4.85 9.58 -5.23
CA LEU A 159 5.97 10.51 -4.98
C LEU A 159 5.81 11.84 -5.74
N ALA A 160 5.10 11.85 -6.87
CA ALA A 160 4.83 13.07 -7.62
C ALA A 160 3.76 13.97 -6.98
N SER A 161 3.12 13.54 -5.89
CA SER A 161 2.06 14.29 -5.22
C SER A 161 2.54 14.86 -3.89
N SER A 162 2.19 16.12 -3.61
CA SER A 162 2.56 16.76 -2.36
C SER A 162 1.78 16.29 -1.14
N GLN A 163 0.73 15.49 -1.33
CA GLN A 163 -0.14 15.05 -0.25
C GLN A 163 0.21 13.66 0.28
N TRP A 164 1.04 12.90 -0.42
CA TRP A 164 1.40 11.54 -0.02
C TRP A 164 2.74 11.53 0.71
N ASP A 165 2.74 11.08 1.97
CA ASP A 165 3.97 10.69 2.66
C ASP A 165 4.32 9.26 2.26
N VAL A 166 5.43 9.05 1.57
CA VAL A 166 5.85 7.75 1.01
C VAL A 166 7.14 7.29 1.69
N GLN A 167 7.10 6.08 2.26
CA GLN A 167 8.24 5.50 2.98
C GLN A 167 8.55 4.10 2.45
N ALA A 168 9.84 3.79 2.28
CA ALA A 168 10.27 2.45 1.91
C ALA A 168 10.72 1.62 3.11
N HIS A 169 10.47 0.33 2.99
CA HIS A 169 10.82 -0.68 3.98
C HIS A 169 11.56 -1.82 3.27
N PRO A 170 12.83 -1.62 2.88
CA PRO A 170 13.58 -2.58 2.05
C PRO A 170 13.75 -3.95 2.71
N LYS A 171 13.81 -3.97 4.05
CA LYS A 171 13.97 -5.19 4.85
C LYS A 171 12.66 -5.82 5.29
N ALA A 172 11.51 -5.24 4.93
CA ALA A 172 10.20 -5.78 5.29
C ALA A 172 9.63 -6.64 4.16
N GLY A 173 9.20 -7.86 4.46
CA GLY A 173 8.43 -8.69 3.52
C GLY A 173 9.08 -9.04 2.17
N GLY A 174 10.33 -8.67 1.89
CA GLY A 174 10.92 -8.79 0.55
C GLY A 174 10.88 -7.47 -0.26
N SER A 175 10.85 -6.33 0.44
CA SER A 175 10.66 -4.93 0.00
C SER A 175 9.19 -4.49 0.00
N MET A 176 8.91 -3.41 0.71
CA MET A 176 7.58 -2.82 0.82
C MET A 176 7.66 -1.30 0.71
N VAL A 177 6.57 -0.68 0.25
CA VAL A 177 6.37 0.77 0.31
C VAL A 177 5.07 1.04 1.05
N SER A 178 5.12 1.93 2.04
CA SER A 178 3.92 2.48 2.66
C SER A 178 3.69 3.89 2.16
N ALA A 179 2.43 4.29 2.04
CA ALA A 179 2.05 5.66 1.75
C ALA A 179 0.85 6.08 2.60
N THR A 180 0.83 7.33 3.05
CA THR A 180 -0.30 7.91 3.80
C THR A 180 -0.74 9.19 3.14
N LEU A 181 -2.05 9.34 2.93
CA LEU A 181 -2.60 10.58 2.41
C LEU A 181 -2.72 11.62 3.52
N HIS A 182 -2.24 12.83 3.30
CA HIS A 182 -2.40 13.96 4.20
C HIS A 182 -3.38 14.98 3.65
N GLN A 183 -4.02 15.73 4.55
CA GLN A 183 -4.96 16.78 4.16
C GLN A 183 -4.26 17.96 3.49
N GLU A 184 -3.08 18.32 3.99
CA GLU A 184 -2.27 19.42 3.48
C GLU A 184 -1.08 18.89 2.67
N GLY A 185 -0.78 19.56 1.56
CA GLY A 185 0.29 19.16 0.65
C GLY A 185 1.64 19.73 1.10
N ASN A 186 2.35 19.03 1.98
CA ASN A 186 3.70 19.40 2.44
C ASN A 186 4.72 18.25 2.31
N PHE A 187 4.36 17.17 1.61
CA PHE A 187 5.13 15.93 1.50
C PHE A 187 5.71 15.70 0.11
N ALA A 188 5.54 16.65 -0.82
CA ALA A 188 6.31 16.61 -2.06
C ALA A 188 7.77 16.82 -1.67
N GLU A 189 8.57 15.77 -1.81
CA GLU A 189 9.98 15.88 -1.54
C GLU A 189 10.62 16.80 -2.58
N PHE A 190 11.08 17.96 -2.14
CA PHE A 190 11.91 18.86 -2.95
C PHE A 190 13.16 18.15 -3.52
N ASP A 191 13.58 17.04 -2.90
CA ASP A 191 14.67 16.18 -3.39
C ASP A 191 14.27 15.28 -4.58
N TYR A 192 12.99 14.95 -4.74
CA TYR A 192 12.47 14.17 -5.88
C TYR A 192 12.26 15.07 -7.11
N GLU A 193 11.94 16.33 -6.88
CA GLU A 193 11.98 17.39 -7.88
C GLU A 193 13.41 17.92 -8.02
N TYR A 194 14.30 17.22 -8.74
CA TYR A 194 15.68 17.65 -9.07
C TYR A 194 16.05 19.03 -8.51
N PRO A 195 16.54 19.14 -7.26
CA PRO A 195 16.69 20.44 -6.61
C PRO A 195 17.67 21.34 -7.38
N GLU A 196 18.63 20.73 -8.07
CA GLU A 196 19.54 21.42 -8.98
C GLU A 196 18.86 21.98 -10.24
N TYR A 197 17.68 21.50 -10.64
CA TYR A 197 16.95 22.00 -11.83
C TYR A 197 16.39 23.41 -11.60
N VAL A 198 15.88 23.66 -10.39
CA VAL A 198 15.38 25.00 -10.01
C VAL A 198 16.54 25.98 -9.95
N ASP A 199 17.73 25.58 -9.51
CA ASP A 199 18.89 26.47 -9.40
C ASP A 199 19.78 26.54 -10.67
N LYS A 200 19.56 25.67 -11.67
CA LYS A 200 20.25 25.68 -12.98
C LYS A 200 19.58 26.53 -14.05
N TRP A 201 18.47 27.20 -13.74
CA TRP A 201 17.80 28.08 -14.70
C TRP A 201 18.72 29.14 -15.35
N PRO A 202 19.76 29.70 -14.68
CA PRO A 202 20.64 30.68 -15.32
C PRO A 202 21.49 30.05 -16.43
N SER A 203 22.00 28.83 -16.23
CA SER A 203 22.78 28.11 -17.26
C SER A 203 21.97 27.76 -18.50
N TYR A 204 20.65 27.56 -18.38
CA TYR A 204 19.78 27.31 -19.53
C TYR A 204 19.51 28.57 -20.37
N PHE A 205 19.62 29.77 -19.78
CA PHE A 205 19.55 31.03 -20.51
C PHE A 205 20.82 31.31 -21.31
N ASP A 206 21.99 30.99 -20.75
CA ASP A 206 23.29 31.21 -21.41
C ASP A 206 23.56 30.22 -22.56
N GLU A 207 22.92 29.04 -22.56
CA GLU A 207 23.05 28.03 -23.63
C GLU A 207 22.08 28.23 -24.81
N ASN A 208 21.04 29.06 -24.66
CA ASN A 208 19.98 29.25 -25.67
C ASN A 208 19.81 30.70 -26.15
N LEU A 209 20.78 31.57 -25.84
CA LEU A 209 20.96 32.92 -26.42
C LEU A 209 22.29 32.97 -27.19
#